data_AF-J3LSF2-F1
#
_entry.id   AF-J3LSF2-F1
#
_cell.length_a   1.000
_cell.length_b   1.000
_cell.length_c   1.000
_cell.angle_alpha   90.00
_cell.angle_beta   90.00
_cell.angle_gamma   90.00
#
_symmetry.space_group_name_H-M   'P 1'
#
loop_
_entity.id
_entity.type
_entity.pdbx_description
1 polymer ?
#
loop_
_entity_poly.entity_id
_entity_poly.type
_entity_poly.pdbx_seq_one_letter_code
_entity_poly.pdbx_strand_id
1 'polypeptide(L)'
;MVCILKRSSLTVEEYCKLLVDCKEELSRPLQEAEEFIRTVESELNTINSGPPLATLISEDKTGLGSSDDEQEDGSGMEVEAAEDEAVGVDPRSDDRELKRHLLKKYSGYLGSLRKELSKKKKKGKLPKEARQKLLTWWELHYRWPYPSEMEKIALAESTGLEQKQINNWFINQRKRHWKPSEEMQFAVMEAYHHYHHYQQNANSDAAAATAALYVDARLIGAAAPAAAVYARPDHGVWHAS
;
A
#
# COMPACT_ATOMS: atom_id res chain seq x y z
N MET A 1 -28.45 -2.36 -15.73
CA MET A 1 -28.42 -1.32 -16.79
C MET A 1 -27.96 -1.97 -18.09
N VAL A 2 -28.83 -2.84 -18.61
CA VAL A 2 -28.72 -3.41 -19.95
C VAL A 2 -29.43 -2.41 -20.87
N CYS A 3 -28.75 -1.94 -21.91
CA CYS A 3 -29.30 -1.47 -23.21
C CYS A 3 -28.49 -0.34 -23.87
N ILE A 4 -27.22 -0.56 -24.26
CA ILE A 4 -26.66 0.17 -25.43
C ILE A 4 -25.70 -0.74 -26.21
N LEU A 5 -26.22 -1.86 -26.72
CA LEU A 5 -25.59 -2.60 -27.81
C LEU A 5 -26.69 -3.10 -28.75
N LYS A 6 -27.36 -2.16 -29.43
CA LYS A 6 -27.99 -2.47 -30.72
C LYS A 6 -27.43 -1.52 -31.77
N ARG A 7 -26.81 -2.18 -32.75
CA ARG A 7 -26.03 -1.67 -33.87
C ARG A 7 -26.94 -0.89 -34.83
N SER A 8 -26.91 0.43 -34.73
CA SER A 8 -27.32 1.38 -35.76
C SER A 8 -26.18 2.39 -35.88
N SER A 9 -25.74 2.71 -37.09
CA SER A 9 -24.70 3.74 -37.29
C SER A 9 -25.24 5.07 -36.78
N LEU A 10 -24.89 5.43 -35.55
CA LEU A 10 -25.20 6.71 -34.94
C LEU A 10 -24.58 7.80 -35.82
N THR A 11 -25.38 8.80 -36.21
CA THR A 11 -24.82 9.98 -36.86
C THR A 11 -23.91 10.70 -35.87
N VAL A 12 -22.97 11.51 -36.37
CA VAL A 12 -22.05 12.28 -35.50
C VAL A 12 -22.84 13.13 -34.50
N GLU A 13 -24.00 13.66 -34.92
CA GLU A 13 -24.91 14.45 -34.09
C GLU A 13 -25.53 13.62 -32.95
N GLU A 14 -25.95 12.39 -33.22
CA GLU A 14 -26.48 11.47 -32.20
C GLU A 14 -25.40 11.00 -31.23
N TYR A 15 -24.17 10.78 -31.72
CA TYR A 15 -23.03 10.45 -30.87
C TYR A 15 -22.63 11.63 -29.97
N CYS A 16 -22.61 12.86 -30.51
CA CYS A 16 -22.37 14.07 -29.72
C CYS A 16 -23.44 14.24 -28.63
N LYS A 17 -24.71 14.00 -28.96
CA LYS A 17 -25.78 14.05 -27.97
C LYS A 17 -25.60 12.99 -26.87
N LEU A 18 -25.29 11.75 -27.24
CA LEU A 18 -25.02 10.67 -26.29
C LEU A 18 -23.85 11.00 -25.34
N LEU A 19 -22.80 11.66 -25.86
CA LEU A 19 -21.67 12.11 -25.04
C LEU A 19 -22.06 13.22 -24.06
N VAL A 20 -22.92 14.16 -24.46
CA VAL A 20 -23.44 15.21 -23.59
C VAL A 20 -24.31 14.59 -22.49
N ASP A 21 -25.22 13.69 -22.86
CA ASP A 21 -26.09 12.99 -21.91
C ASP A 21 -25.25 12.18 -20.91
N CYS A 22 -24.22 11.46 -21.38
CA CYS A 22 -23.30 10.72 -20.52
C CYS A 22 -22.52 11.63 -19.56
N LYS A 23 -22.09 12.81 -20.03
CA LYS A 23 -21.43 13.82 -19.20
C LYS A 23 -22.38 14.32 -18.10
N GLU A 24 -23.63 14.61 -18.44
CA GLU A 24 -24.63 15.07 -17.48
C GLU A 24 -24.98 13.98 -16.45
N GLU A 25 -25.17 12.74 -16.90
CA GLU A 25 -25.42 11.58 -16.03
C GLU A 25 -24.28 11.31 -15.06
N LEU A 26 -23.02 11.51 -15.48
CA LEU A 26 -21.84 11.30 -14.64
C LEU A 26 -21.51 12.51 -13.74
N SER A 27 -22.00 13.70 -14.07
CA SER A 27 -21.66 14.93 -13.34
C SER A 27 -22.15 14.92 -11.90
N ARG A 28 -23.40 14.47 -11.68
CA ARG A 28 -24.02 14.46 -10.35
C ARG A 28 -23.37 13.44 -9.39
N PRO A 29 -23.16 12.15 -9.75
CA PRO A 29 -22.43 11.22 -8.90
C PRO A 29 -21.02 11.69 -8.54
N LEU A 30 -20.36 12.42 -9.45
CA LEU A 30 -19.01 12.92 -9.23
C LEU A 30 -19.01 14.09 -8.24
N GLN A 31 -19.95 15.02 -8.34
CA GLN A 31 -20.17 16.09 -7.36
C GLN A 31 -20.53 15.54 -5.98
N GLU A 32 -21.43 14.56 -5.90
CA GLU A 32 -21.82 13.90 -4.65
C GLU A 32 -20.62 13.21 -3.98
N ALA A 33 -19.74 12.57 -4.78
CA ALA A 33 -18.51 11.96 -4.26
C ALA A 33 -17.50 13.00 -3.77
N GLU A 34 -17.33 14.11 -4.47
CA GLU A 34 -16.45 15.20 -4.03
C GLU A 34 -16.94 15.83 -2.71
N GLU A 35 -18.26 16.03 -2.57
CA GLU A 35 -18.86 16.51 -1.33
C GLU A 35 -18.62 15.54 -0.18
N PHE A 36 -18.82 14.24 -0.42
CA PHE A 36 -18.54 13.20 0.57
C PHE A 36 -17.08 13.23 1.04
N ILE A 37 -16.12 13.35 0.11
CA ILE A 37 -14.69 13.43 0.46
C ILE A 37 -14.42 14.68 1.31
N ARG A 38 -14.93 15.84 0.92
CA ARG A 38 -14.77 17.08 1.70
C ARG A 38 -15.36 16.96 3.11
N THR A 39 -16.50 16.28 3.27
CA THR A 39 -17.09 15.99 4.58
C THR A 39 -16.15 15.12 5.41
N VAL A 40 -15.67 14.00 4.88
CA VAL A 40 -14.75 13.10 5.58
C VAL A 40 -13.44 13.80 5.97
N GLU A 41 -12.88 14.63 5.07
CA GLU A 41 -11.69 15.43 5.36
C GLU A 41 -11.93 16.42 6.51
N SER A 42 -13.11 17.07 6.55
CA SER A 42 -13.47 17.98 7.63
C SER A 42 -13.63 17.27 8.98
N GLU A 43 -14.20 16.05 8.99
CA GLU A 43 -14.31 15.21 10.18
C GLU A 43 -12.92 14.80 10.69
N LEU A 44 -12.02 14.39 9.78
CA LEU A 44 -10.66 13.98 10.13
C LEU A 44 -9.83 15.17 10.66
N ASN A 45 -9.98 16.34 10.05
CA ASN A 45 -9.33 17.57 10.53
C ASN A 45 -9.86 18.00 11.90
N THR A 46 -11.14 17.78 12.19
CA THR A 46 -11.74 18.03 13.51
C THR A 46 -11.12 17.10 14.57
N ILE A 47 -10.92 15.82 14.23
CA ILE A 47 -10.26 14.84 15.12
C ILE A 47 -8.78 15.23 15.35
N ASN A 48 -8.09 15.67 14.31
CA ASN A 48 -6.69 16.07 14.38
C ASN A 48 -6.45 17.45 15.05
N SER A 49 -7.52 18.21 15.29
CA SER A 49 -7.46 19.53 15.97
C SER A 49 -7.80 19.47 17.47
N GLY A 50 -8.06 18.28 18.02
CA GLY A 50 -8.12 18.06 19.47
C GLY A 50 -6.75 18.18 20.14
N PRO A 51 -6.66 18.51 21.44
CA PRO A 51 -5.39 18.76 22.11
C PRO A 51 -4.48 17.51 22.05
N PRO A 52 -3.15 17.67 21.99
CA PRO A 52 -2.25 16.54 21.79
C PRO A 52 -2.41 15.51 22.91
N LEU A 53 -2.58 14.24 22.51
CA LEU A 53 -2.55 13.05 23.37
C LEU A 53 -1.12 12.78 23.89
N ALA A 54 -0.47 13.79 24.45
CA ALA A 54 0.89 13.74 24.98
C ALA A 54 0.96 13.99 26.50
N THR A 55 -0.18 14.16 27.20
CA THR A 55 -0.20 14.59 28.62
C THR A 55 -0.83 13.59 29.59
N LEU A 56 -0.77 12.28 29.34
CA LEU A 56 -1.07 11.26 30.37
C LEU A 56 0.06 10.26 30.60
N ILE A 57 1.30 10.64 30.28
CA ILE A 57 2.48 9.89 30.71
C ILE A 57 3.37 10.85 31.50
N SER A 58 3.09 10.96 32.80
CA SER A 58 4.05 11.37 33.83
C SER A 58 3.81 10.37 34.96
N GLU A 59 4.58 9.29 35.00
CA GLU A 59 5.82 9.22 35.80
C GLU A 59 5.54 9.62 37.25
N ASP A 60 5.14 8.63 38.05
CA ASP A 60 5.51 8.62 39.46
C ASP A 60 6.49 7.48 39.70
N LYS A 61 7.67 7.88 40.16
CA LYS A 61 8.90 7.11 40.27
C LYS A 61 9.13 6.80 41.74
N THR A 62 8.80 5.58 42.14
CA THR A 62 9.41 4.84 43.27
C THR A 62 9.29 3.36 42.88
N GLY A 63 10.26 2.46 42.85
CA GLY A 63 11.58 2.27 43.45
C GLY A 63 11.75 0.74 43.50
N LEU A 64 13.00 0.22 43.45
CA LEU A 64 13.42 -1.21 43.31
C LEU A 64 13.40 -1.72 41.85
N GLY A 65 14.44 -2.31 41.28
CA GLY A 65 15.75 -2.76 41.77
C GLY A 65 16.20 -3.98 40.94
N SER A 66 17.51 -4.08 40.66
CA SER A 66 18.25 -5.21 40.05
C SER A 66 18.14 -5.31 38.51
N SER A 67 19.15 -4.94 37.71
CA SER A 67 20.59 -5.24 37.66
C SER A 67 20.94 -6.69 37.34
N ASP A 68 21.81 -6.78 36.33
CA ASP A 68 22.76 -7.83 35.92
C ASP A 68 22.34 -8.83 34.83
N ASP A 69 22.74 -8.45 33.60
CA ASP A 69 23.93 -8.94 32.89
C ASP A 69 24.23 -10.45 32.66
N GLU A 70 24.67 -10.64 31.43
CA GLU A 70 25.61 -11.60 30.83
C GLU A 70 25.15 -12.97 30.30
N GLN A 71 25.63 -13.16 29.05
CA GLN A 71 25.83 -14.34 28.24
C GLN A 71 26.35 -15.58 28.99
N GLU A 72 26.04 -16.78 28.51
CA GLU A 72 27.06 -17.58 27.82
C GLU A 72 26.49 -18.81 27.06
N ASP A 73 27.11 -19.01 25.90
CA ASP A 73 27.14 -20.21 25.08
C ASP A 73 28.17 -21.18 25.66
N GLY A 74 27.91 -22.49 25.64
CA GLY A 74 28.88 -23.44 26.20
C GLY A 74 28.41 -24.89 26.24
N SER A 75 28.84 -25.66 25.25
CA SER A 75 28.74 -27.12 25.13
C SER A 75 29.32 -27.87 26.34
N GLY A 76 28.69 -28.99 26.69
CA GLY A 76 29.03 -29.78 27.88
C GLY A 76 30.35 -30.53 27.90
N MET A 77 30.64 -31.09 29.07
CA MET A 77 31.36 -32.35 29.29
C MET A 77 31.17 -32.71 30.77
N GLU A 78 30.88 -33.97 31.01
CA GLU A 78 30.85 -34.66 32.30
C GLU A 78 32.15 -34.56 33.12
N VAL A 79 32.06 -34.43 34.46
CA VAL A 79 32.88 -35.15 35.47
C VAL A 79 32.37 -34.94 36.90
N GLU A 80 32.00 -36.07 37.53
CA GLU A 80 32.26 -36.56 38.90
C GLU A 80 32.37 -35.60 40.10
N ALA A 81 31.59 -35.95 41.13
CA ALA A 81 31.88 -35.95 42.56
C ALA A 81 32.36 -34.66 43.27
N ALA A 82 31.48 -34.09 44.11
CA ALA A 82 31.81 -33.77 45.49
C ALA A 82 30.53 -33.47 46.28
N GLU A 83 30.52 -34.03 47.49
CA GLU A 83 29.58 -33.86 48.57
C GLU A 83 29.75 -32.44 49.11
N ASP A 84 28.71 -31.61 49.16
CA ASP A 84 28.43 -30.78 50.35
C ASP A 84 27.07 -30.10 50.28
N GLU A 85 26.53 -29.92 51.48
CA GLU A 85 25.30 -29.23 51.85
C GLU A 85 25.17 -27.83 51.23
N ALA A 86 24.05 -27.58 50.54
CA ALA A 86 23.10 -26.49 50.86
C ALA A 86 22.12 -26.23 49.70
N VAL A 87 21.06 -25.49 50.07
CA VAL A 87 20.33 -24.53 49.24
C VAL A 87 19.04 -25.03 48.57
N GLY A 88 17.94 -24.58 49.19
CA GLY A 88 16.92 -23.78 48.51
C GLY A 88 16.15 -24.48 47.42
N VAL A 89 14.93 -24.89 47.76
CA VAL A 89 13.87 -25.17 46.78
C VAL A 89 13.68 -23.92 45.92
N ASP A 90 14.36 -23.86 44.76
CA ASP A 90 14.15 -22.88 43.71
C ASP A 90 12.71 -23.05 43.20
N PRO A 91 11.79 -22.09 43.41
CA PRO A 91 10.40 -22.20 42.97
C PRO A 91 10.25 -22.36 41.44
N ARG A 92 11.31 -22.18 40.64
CA ARG A 92 11.34 -22.43 39.18
C ARG A 92 11.68 -23.87 38.80
N SER A 93 12.16 -24.69 39.74
CA SER A 93 12.40 -26.12 39.56
C SER A 93 11.11 -26.84 39.15
N ASP A 94 10.04 -26.57 39.89
CA ASP A 94 8.74 -27.21 39.72
C ASP A 94 8.10 -26.83 38.38
N ASP A 95 8.30 -25.61 37.90
CA ASP A 95 7.85 -25.15 36.58
C ASP A 95 8.59 -25.86 35.44
N ARG A 96 9.90 -26.11 35.58
CA ARG A 96 10.67 -26.87 34.59
C ARG A 96 10.24 -28.34 34.55
N GLU A 97 10.01 -28.94 35.71
CA GLU A 97 9.49 -30.31 35.85
C GLU A 97 8.09 -30.44 35.25
N LEU A 98 7.19 -29.51 35.60
CA LEU A 98 5.82 -29.46 35.11
C LEU A 98 5.80 -29.26 33.59
N LYS A 99 6.60 -28.35 33.06
CA LYS A 99 6.78 -28.15 31.63
C LYS A 99 7.26 -29.43 30.94
N ARG A 100 8.25 -30.12 31.49
CA ARG A 100 8.76 -31.38 30.95
C ARG A 100 7.69 -32.48 30.97
N HIS A 101 6.94 -32.58 32.06
CA HIS A 101 5.84 -33.54 32.21
C HIS A 101 4.72 -33.25 31.20
N LEU A 102 4.30 -31.98 31.05
CA LEU A 102 3.32 -31.55 30.06
C LEU A 102 3.80 -31.84 28.64
N LEU A 103 5.02 -31.46 28.28
CA LEU A 103 5.57 -31.75 26.96
C LEU A 103 5.60 -33.25 26.69
N LYS A 104 6.00 -34.07 27.66
CA LYS A 104 6.01 -35.53 27.52
C LYS A 104 4.60 -36.09 27.32
N LYS A 105 3.64 -35.68 28.15
CA LYS A 105 2.24 -36.11 28.11
C LYS A 105 1.52 -35.74 26.81
N TYR A 106 1.77 -34.53 26.30
CA TYR A 106 1.10 -34.02 25.11
C TYR A 106 1.93 -34.11 23.82
N SER A 107 3.17 -34.60 23.88
CA SER A 107 4.10 -34.70 22.72
C SER A 107 3.47 -35.35 21.49
N GLY A 108 2.77 -36.48 21.67
CA GLY A 108 2.09 -37.19 20.59
C GLY A 108 0.92 -36.40 19.99
N TYR A 109 0.10 -35.77 20.84
CA TYR A 109 -1.01 -34.92 20.41
C TYR A 109 -0.51 -33.67 19.67
N LEU A 110 0.48 -32.98 20.21
CA LEU A 110 1.15 -31.84 19.58
C LEU A 110 1.80 -32.24 18.25
N GLY A 111 2.41 -33.42 18.17
CA GLY A 111 2.96 -33.98 16.94
C GLY A 111 1.88 -34.25 15.88
N SER A 112 0.75 -34.83 16.27
CA SER A 112 -0.40 -35.04 15.38
C SER A 112 -0.99 -33.72 14.88
N LEU A 113 -1.22 -32.78 15.79
CA LEU A 113 -1.75 -31.44 15.50
C LEU A 113 -0.81 -30.66 14.57
N ARG A 114 0.51 -30.72 14.83
CA ARG A 114 1.52 -30.13 13.96
C ARG A 114 1.53 -30.77 12.58
N LYS A 115 1.38 -32.09 12.48
CA LYS A 115 1.30 -32.81 11.20
C LYS A 115 0.03 -32.43 10.42
N GLU A 116 -1.10 -32.28 11.10
CA GLU A 116 -2.37 -31.85 10.51
C GLU A 116 -2.30 -30.42 9.98
N LEU A 117 -1.73 -29.49 10.76
CA LEU A 117 -1.48 -28.12 10.33
C LEU A 117 -0.44 -28.03 9.20
N SER A 118 0.57 -28.91 9.20
CA SER A 118 1.61 -28.95 8.17
C SER A 118 1.13 -29.56 6.85
N LYS A 119 0.10 -30.42 6.86
CA LYS A 119 -0.56 -30.90 5.63
C LYS A 119 -1.14 -29.75 4.79
N LYS A 120 -1.52 -28.63 5.43
CA LYS A 120 -1.98 -27.40 4.76
C LYS A 120 -0.85 -26.52 4.21
N LYS A 121 0.42 -26.80 4.50
CA LYS A 121 1.56 -25.95 4.12
C LYS A 121 2.71 -26.73 3.49
N LYS A 122 2.46 -27.42 2.37
CA LYS A 122 3.57 -27.71 1.45
C LYS A 122 3.91 -26.41 0.73
N LYS A 123 4.98 -25.74 1.17
CA LYS A 123 5.66 -24.61 0.51
C LYS A 123 6.30 -25.09 -0.80
N GLY A 124 5.49 -25.61 -1.71
CA GLY A 124 5.86 -26.07 -3.03
C GLY A 124 5.45 -25.06 -4.09
N LYS A 125 5.89 -25.32 -5.33
CA LYS A 125 5.36 -24.64 -6.52
C LYS A 125 3.82 -24.67 -6.49
N LEU A 126 3.18 -23.60 -6.96
CA LEU A 126 1.71 -23.55 -7.06
C LEU A 126 1.16 -24.77 -7.82
N PRO A 127 -0.01 -25.30 -7.42
CA PRO A 127 -0.69 -26.38 -8.14
C PRO A 127 -0.78 -26.11 -9.64
N LYS A 128 -0.65 -27.15 -10.48
CA LYS A 128 -0.65 -27.00 -11.95
C LYS A 128 -1.92 -26.35 -12.45
N GLU A 129 -3.07 -26.77 -11.94
CA GLU A 129 -4.38 -26.19 -12.30
C GLU A 129 -4.49 -24.70 -11.94
N ALA A 130 -4.07 -24.34 -10.72
CA ALA A 130 -4.05 -22.95 -10.28
C ALA A 130 -3.16 -22.10 -11.20
N ARG A 131 -1.96 -22.61 -11.55
CA ARG A 131 -1.07 -21.93 -12.49
C ARG A 131 -1.69 -21.76 -13.86
N GLN A 132 -2.41 -22.76 -14.37
CA GLN A 132 -3.04 -22.68 -15.68
C GLN A 132 -4.07 -21.53 -15.72
N LYS A 133 -4.91 -21.40 -14.69
CA LYS A 133 -5.88 -20.30 -14.59
C LYS A 133 -5.20 -18.93 -14.58
N LEU A 134 -4.10 -18.80 -13.82
CA LEU A 134 -3.31 -17.57 -13.77
C LEU A 134 -2.67 -17.23 -15.11
N LEU A 135 -2.16 -18.24 -15.83
CA LEU A 135 -1.60 -18.06 -17.18
C LEU A 135 -2.68 -17.65 -18.19
N THR A 136 -3.87 -18.25 -18.13
CA THR A 136 -4.98 -17.86 -19.00
C THR A 136 -5.37 -16.39 -18.80
N TRP A 137 -5.49 -15.93 -17.55
CA TRP A 137 -5.75 -14.51 -17.29
C TRP A 137 -4.59 -13.63 -17.78
N TRP A 138 -3.35 -14.06 -17.57
CA TRP A 138 -2.15 -13.36 -17.99
C TRP A 138 -2.07 -13.15 -19.50
N GLU A 139 -2.36 -14.19 -20.29
CA GLU A 139 -2.35 -14.13 -21.75
C GLU A 139 -3.40 -13.16 -22.28
N LEU A 140 -4.60 -13.18 -21.69
CA LEU A 140 -5.67 -12.25 -22.04
C LEU A 140 -5.31 -10.79 -21.74
N HIS A 141 -4.52 -10.55 -20.68
CA HIS A 141 -4.13 -9.22 -20.22
C HIS A 141 -2.64 -8.91 -20.42
N TYR A 142 -2.00 -9.52 -21.43
CA TYR A 142 -0.55 -9.39 -21.61
C TYR A 142 -0.08 -7.94 -21.82
N ARG A 143 -0.93 -7.12 -22.47
CA ARG A 143 -0.66 -5.70 -22.69
C ARG A 143 -0.53 -4.96 -21.34
N TRP A 144 -1.48 -5.15 -20.42
CA TRP A 144 -1.48 -4.54 -19.09
C TRP A 144 -1.75 -5.58 -17.99
N PRO A 145 -0.73 -6.36 -17.56
CA PRO A 145 -0.92 -7.49 -16.65
C PRO A 145 -1.00 -7.05 -15.17
N TYR A 146 -1.94 -6.17 -14.88
CA TYR A 146 -2.23 -5.62 -13.55
C TYR A 146 -3.68 -5.93 -13.19
N PRO A 147 -3.96 -7.09 -12.58
CA PRO A 147 -5.33 -7.43 -12.18
C PRO A 147 -5.82 -6.45 -11.13
N SER A 148 -7.07 -6.01 -11.29
CA SER A 148 -7.81 -5.25 -10.30
C SER A 148 -8.02 -6.05 -9.02
N GLU A 149 -8.44 -5.38 -7.95
CA GLU A 149 -8.66 -6.04 -6.66
C GLU A 149 -9.74 -7.12 -6.75
N MET A 150 -10.82 -6.84 -7.48
CA MET A 150 -11.89 -7.80 -7.74
C MET A 150 -11.39 -9.03 -8.52
N GLU A 151 -10.56 -8.83 -9.54
CA GLU A 151 -9.99 -9.94 -10.31
C GLU A 151 -9.04 -10.79 -9.48
N LYS A 152 -8.26 -10.19 -8.58
CA LYS A 152 -7.42 -10.96 -7.64
C LYS A 152 -8.27 -11.83 -6.72
N ILE A 153 -9.41 -11.32 -6.24
CA ILE A 153 -10.35 -12.08 -5.41
C ILE A 153 -10.92 -13.25 -6.22
N ALA A 154 -11.44 -13.00 -7.42
CA ALA A 154 -11.98 -14.05 -8.29
C ALA A 154 -10.93 -15.11 -8.67
N LEU A 155 -9.68 -14.70 -8.90
CA LEU A 155 -8.56 -15.62 -9.13
C LEU A 155 -8.22 -16.43 -7.88
N ALA A 156 -8.21 -15.81 -6.70
CA ALA A 156 -8.00 -16.51 -5.43
C ALA A 156 -9.07 -17.58 -5.19
N GLU A 157 -10.35 -17.22 -5.35
CA GLU A 157 -11.49 -18.13 -5.20
C GLU A 157 -11.42 -19.30 -6.20
N SER A 158 -11.17 -19.00 -7.48
CA SER A 158 -11.13 -20.04 -8.52
C SER A 158 -9.91 -20.96 -8.41
N THR A 159 -8.80 -20.49 -7.85
CA THR A 159 -7.55 -21.26 -7.74
C THR A 159 -7.37 -21.92 -6.37
N GLY A 160 -8.15 -21.51 -5.36
CA GLY A 160 -7.98 -21.92 -3.97
C GLY A 160 -6.69 -21.39 -3.34
N LEU A 161 -6.10 -20.33 -3.91
CA LEU A 161 -4.88 -19.71 -3.42
C LEU A 161 -5.21 -18.48 -2.57
N GLU A 162 -4.34 -18.17 -1.63
CA GLU A 162 -4.43 -16.90 -0.91
C GLU A 162 -4.12 -15.74 -1.85
N GLN A 163 -4.80 -14.61 -1.67
CA GLN A 163 -4.59 -13.40 -2.49
C GLN A 163 -3.12 -12.94 -2.48
N LYS A 164 -2.40 -13.13 -1.37
CA LYS A 164 -0.94 -12.89 -1.28
C LYS A 164 -0.14 -13.76 -2.26
N GLN A 165 -0.54 -15.01 -2.48
CA GLN A 165 0.10 -15.90 -3.45
C GLN A 165 -0.19 -15.45 -4.89
N ILE A 166 -1.42 -14.98 -5.16
CA ILE A 166 -1.80 -14.38 -6.45
C ILE A 166 -0.93 -13.16 -6.75
N ASN A 167 -0.83 -12.22 -5.79
CA ASN A 167 -0.01 -11.01 -5.92
C ASN A 167 1.47 -11.34 -6.20
N ASN A 168 2.04 -12.25 -5.40
CA ASN A 168 3.43 -12.68 -5.58
C ASN A 168 3.64 -13.38 -6.92
N TRP A 169 2.66 -14.12 -7.41
CA TRP A 169 2.75 -14.76 -8.72
C TRP A 169 2.79 -13.72 -9.83
N PHE A 170 1.87 -12.75 -9.85
CA PHE A 170 1.83 -11.70 -10.88
C PHE A 170 3.08 -10.81 -10.86
N ILE A 171 3.59 -10.45 -9.69
CA ILE A 171 4.86 -9.69 -9.57
C ILE A 171 6.01 -10.48 -10.20
N ASN A 172 6.15 -11.76 -9.85
CA ASN A 172 7.22 -12.60 -10.41
C ASN A 172 7.02 -12.88 -11.90
N GLN A 173 5.78 -13.03 -12.35
CA GLN A 173 5.42 -13.28 -13.74
C GLN A 173 5.78 -12.08 -14.61
N ARG A 174 5.41 -10.86 -14.18
CA ARG A 174 5.84 -9.61 -14.83
C ARG A 174 7.35 -9.49 -14.93
N LYS A 175 8.05 -9.67 -13.80
CA LYS A 175 9.51 -9.57 -13.76
C LYS A 175 10.21 -10.53 -14.75
N ARG A 176 9.63 -11.69 -15.02
CA ARG A 176 10.25 -12.73 -15.86
C ARG A 176 9.80 -12.71 -17.32
N HIS A 177 8.56 -12.31 -17.59
CA HIS A 177 7.91 -12.58 -18.88
C HIS A 177 7.24 -11.36 -19.51
N TRP A 178 7.15 -10.23 -18.81
CA TRP A 178 6.57 -9.02 -19.38
C TRP A 178 7.65 -8.16 -20.01
N LYS A 179 7.54 -7.97 -21.32
CA LYS A 179 8.36 -7.05 -22.10
C LYS A 179 7.41 -6.06 -22.76
N PRO A 180 7.34 -4.81 -22.29
CA PRO A 180 6.52 -3.80 -22.95
C PRO A 180 6.98 -3.66 -24.40
N SER A 181 6.05 -3.87 -25.34
CA SER A 181 6.30 -3.64 -26.77
C SER A 181 6.75 -2.19 -27.01
N GLU A 182 7.54 -1.93 -28.07
CA GLU A 182 7.97 -0.56 -28.43
C GLU A 182 6.79 0.40 -28.57
N GLU A 183 5.67 -0.07 -29.13
CA GLU A 183 4.41 0.68 -29.22
C GLU A 183 3.87 1.13 -27.85
N MET A 184 4.07 0.30 -26.82
CA MET A 184 3.66 0.61 -25.45
C MET A 184 4.57 1.65 -24.80
N GLN A 185 5.87 1.57 -25.10
CA GLN A 185 6.84 2.57 -24.65
C GLN A 185 6.49 3.93 -25.25
N PHE A 186 6.09 3.95 -26.53
CA PHE A 186 5.61 5.14 -27.21
C PHE A 186 4.31 5.67 -26.60
N ALA A 187 3.30 4.82 -26.34
CA ALA A 187 2.05 5.27 -25.72
C ALA A 187 2.23 5.86 -24.32
N VAL A 188 3.13 5.29 -23.50
CA VAL A 188 3.47 5.85 -22.19
C VAL A 188 4.19 7.19 -22.35
N MET A 189 5.16 7.28 -23.26
CA MET A 189 5.89 8.51 -23.53
C MET A 189 5.00 9.61 -24.12
N GLU A 190 4.07 9.27 -25.02
CA GLU A 190 3.07 10.17 -25.58
C GLU A 190 2.11 10.68 -24.49
N ALA A 191 1.65 9.81 -23.58
CA ALA A 191 0.84 10.24 -22.43
C ALA A 191 1.61 11.19 -21.49
N TYR A 192 2.90 10.96 -21.27
CA TYR A 192 3.78 11.86 -20.51
C TYR A 192 3.98 13.21 -21.23
N HIS A 193 4.18 13.19 -22.55
CA HIS A 193 4.28 14.40 -23.36
C HIS A 193 2.97 15.19 -23.36
N HIS A 194 1.82 14.51 -23.49
CA HIS A 194 0.51 15.15 -23.46
C HIS A 194 0.23 15.82 -22.11
N TYR A 195 0.59 15.14 -21.00
CA TYR A 195 0.47 15.70 -19.65
C TYR A 195 1.37 16.93 -19.43
N HIS A 196 2.62 16.88 -19.89
CA HIS A 196 3.54 18.02 -19.80
C HIS A 196 3.12 19.19 -20.71
N HIS A 197 2.58 18.91 -21.90
CA HIS A 197 2.08 19.94 -22.81
C HIS A 197 0.81 20.62 -22.25
N TYR A 198 -0.05 19.88 -21.56
CA TYR A 198 -1.20 20.45 -20.85
C TYR A 198 -0.77 21.36 -19.68
N GLN A 199 0.24 20.98 -18.90
CA GLN A 199 0.78 21.82 -17.81
C GLN A 199 1.48 23.09 -18.32
N GLN A 200 2.23 23.01 -19.43
CA GLN A 200 2.88 24.18 -20.02
C GLN A 200 1.85 25.15 -20.62
N ASN A 201 0.81 24.64 -21.27
CA ASN A 201 -0.25 25.48 -21.84
C ASN A 201 -1.14 26.12 -20.76
N ALA A 202 -1.46 25.41 -19.67
CA ALA A 202 -2.18 26.00 -18.54
C ALA A 202 -1.39 27.16 -17.89
N ASN A 203 -0.06 27.03 -17.83
CA ASN A 203 0.82 28.11 -17.34
C ASN A 203 0.98 29.24 -18.36
N SER A 204 0.96 28.97 -19.68
CA SER A 204 1.00 30.01 -20.70
C SER A 204 -0.31 30.76 -20.84
N ASP A 205 -1.46 30.11 -20.65
CA ASP A 205 -2.78 30.75 -20.67
C ASP A 205 -3.00 31.60 -19.41
N ALA A 206 -2.52 31.15 -18.25
CA ALA A 206 -2.46 31.97 -17.03
C ALA A 206 -1.49 33.16 -17.19
N ALA A 207 -0.34 32.96 -17.82
CA ALA A 207 0.61 34.03 -18.14
C ALA A 207 0.07 35.00 -19.20
N ALA A 208 -0.68 34.52 -20.19
CA ALA A 208 -1.33 35.33 -21.22
C ALA A 208 -2.52 36.12 -20.63
N ALA A 209 -3.28 35.53 -19.70
CA ALA A 209 -4.32 36.23 -18.95
C ALA A 209 -3.70 37.31 -18.02
N THR A 210 -2.59 36.99 -17.34
CA THR A 210 -1.84 37.96 -16.52
C THR A 210 -1.24 39.08 -17.38
N ALA A 211 -0.69 38.74 -18.55
CA ALA A 211 -0.18 39.71 -19.50
C ALA A 211 -1.30 40.57 -20.11
N ALA A 212 -2.45 39.99 -20.43
CA ALA A 212 -3.62 40.73 -20.92
C ALA A 212 -4.14 41.72 -19.87
N LEU A 213 -4.24 41.30 -18.61
CA LEU A 213 -4.58 42.20 -17.49
C LEU A 213 -3.53 43.30 -17.26
N TYR A 214 -2.24 43.00 -17.47
CA TYR A 214 -1.15 43.98 -17.35
C TYR A 214 -1.12 44.98 -18.52
N VAL A 215 -1.46 44.55 -19.73
CA VAL A 215 -1.55 45.41 -20.92
C VAL A 215 -2.79 46.32 -20.83
N ASP A 216 -3.90 45.83 -20.27
CA ASP A 216 -5.13 46.62 -20.05
C ASP A 216 -4.95 47.68 -18.94
N ALA A 217 -4.18 47.38 -17.89
CA ALA A 217 -3.82 48.35 -16.85
C ALA A 217 -2.95 49.53 -17.36
N ARG A 218 -2.20 49.33 -18.45
CA ARG A 218 -1.38 50.39 -19.09
C ARG A 218 -2.21 51.39 -19.91
N LEU A 219 -3.42 51.01 -20.33
CA LEU A 219 -4.33 51.90 -21.09
C LEU A 219 -5.14 52.83 -20.16
N ILE A 220 -5.23 52.50 -18.87
CA ILE A 220 -6.02 53.25 -17.86
C ILE A 220 -5.15 54.20 -17.00
N GLY A 221 -3.81 54.19 -17.16
CA GLY A 221 -2.94 55.15 -16.47
C GLY A 221 -2.89 54.96 -14.95
N ALA A 222 -3.02 53.72 -14.46
CA ALA A 222 -2.82 53.40 -13.05
C ALA A 222 -1.34 53.07 -12.78
N ALA A 223 -0.74 53.77 -11.80
CA ALA A 223 0.64 53.57 -11.38
C ALA A 223 0.87 52.15 -10.82
N ALA A 224 1.98 51.53 -11.23
CA ALA A 224 2.37 50.18 -10.81
C ALA A 224 2.61 50.11 -9.28
N PRO A 225 2.10 49.07 -8.57
CA PRO A 225 2.50 48.84 -7.19
C PRO A 225 3.91 48.24 -7.15
N ALA A 226 4.69 48.72 -6.20
CA ALA A 226 6.08 48.39 -5.96
C ALA A 226 6.30 46.88 -5.75
N ALA A 227 7.44 46.42 -6.26
CA ALA A 227 7.95 45.06 -6.14
C ALA A 227 7.96 44.58 -4.68
N ALA A 228 7.12 43.59 -4.37
CA ALA A 228 7.26 42.77 -3.18
C ALA A 228 8.35 41.73 -3.43
N VAL A 229 9.52 41.98 -2.85
CA VAL A 229 10.64 41.05 -2.74
C VAL A 229 10.17 39.80 -2.01
N TYR A 230 9.97 38.69 -2.72
CA TYR A 230 9.85 37.38 -2.09
C TYR A 230 11.24 36.86 -1.74
N ALA A 231 11.52 36.81 -0.44
CA ALA A 231 12.66 36.13 0.12
C ALA A 231 12.59 34.62 -0.20
N ARG A 232 13.68 34.08 -0.73
CA ARG A 232 13.92 32.63 -0.91
C ARG A 232 14.08 31.96 0.46
N PRO A 233 13.43 30.82 0.73
CA PRO A 233 13.84 29.91 1.79
C PRO A 233 15.06 29.10 1.36
N ASP A 234 16.04 29.07 2.24
CA ASP A 234 17.34 28.40 2.13
C ASP A 234 17.16 26.88 2.01
N HIS A 235 17.74 26.27 0.98
CA HIS A 235 17.80 24.81 0.85
C HIS A 235 19.00 24.31 1.64
N GLY A 236 18.73 23.73 2.81
CA GLY A 236 19.72 23.00 3.60
C GLY A 236 20.40 21.89 2.81
N VAL A 237 21.72 22.01 2.71
CA VAL A 237 22.65 21.02 2.17
C VAL A 237 22.69 19.81 3.11
N TRP A 238 22.31 18.64 2.62
CA TRP A 238 22.57 17.37 3.31
C TRP A 238 24.00 16.94 3.02
N HIS A 239 24.89 17.09 4.00
CA HIS A 239 26.16 16.37 4.01
C HIS A 239 25.93 14.95 4.55
N ALA A 240 26.28 13.96 3.73
CA ALA A 240 26.44 12.59 4.18
C ALA A 240 27.83 12.44 4.82
N SER A 241 27.86 12.00 6.08
CA SER A 241 28.99 11.36 6.74
C SER A 241 28.59 9.93 7.05
#